data_AF-A0A9E2HF13-F1
#
_entry.id   AF-A0A9E2HF13-F1
#
_cell.length_a   1.000
_cell.length_b   1.000
_cell.length_c   1.000
_cell.angle_alpha   90.00
_cell.angle_beta   90.00
_cell.angle_gamma   90.00
#
_symmetry.space_group_name_H-M   'P 1'
#
loop_
_entity.id
_entity.type
_entity.pdbx_description
1 polymer ?
#
loop_
_entity_poly.entity_id
_entity_poly.type
_entity_poly.pdbx_seq_one_letter_code
_entity_poly.pdbx_strand_id
1 'polypeptide(L)'
;MQITVSLKIYPLEAIYGAAYVFLNRAYIFLDEKKKGEILITLKPKEKMADKQLKALSGEFHNELLNYSLRNQISQNNRKLREYIVSRALIGALKENDGEDIEEEIEEWQGDDLGISVPWEKKFKKK
;
A
#
# COMPACT_ATOMS: atom_id res chain seq x y z
N MET A 1 16.85 -14.95 -13.47
CA MET A 1 17.44 -15.36 -12.17
C MET A 1 16.38 -16.07 -11.36
N GLN A 2 16.72 -17.14 -10.64
CA GLN A 2 15.79 -17.83 -9.74
C GLN A 2 16.33 -17.78 -8.32
N ILE A 3 15.44 -17.53 -7.36
CA ILE A 3 15.73 -17.43 -5.93
C ILE A 3 14.71 -18.30 -5.21
N THR A 4 15.12 -19.06 -4.20
CA THR A 4 14.20 -19.80 -3.33
C THR A 4 14.29 -19.23 -1.93
N VAL A 5 13.13 -18.94 -1.32
CA VAL A 5 13.05 -18.38 0.03
C VAL A 5 12.09 -19.17 0.91
N SER A 6 12.34 -19.18 2.22
CA SER A 6 11.48 -19.85 3.21
C SER A 6 10.42 -18.89 3.76
N LEU A 7 9.17 -19.35 3.80
CA LEU A 7 8.05 -18.61 4.41
C LEU A 7 8.19 -18.43 5.93
N LYS A 8 9.11 -19.15 6.58
CA LYS A 8 9.44 -18.94 7.99
C LYS A 8 10.20 -17.63 8.25
N ILE A 9 10.91 -17.13 7.25
CA ILE A 9 11.76 -15.94 7.33
C ILE A 9 11.11 -14.77 6.56
N TYR A 10 10.55 -15.08 5.40
CA TYR A 10 9.92 -14.10 4.51
C TYR A 10 8.44 -14.43 4.37
N PRO A 11 7.56 -13.80 5.16
CA PRO A 11 6.13 -14.01 5.02
C PRO A 11 5.65 -13.53 3.64
N LEU A 12 4.51 -14.04 3.17
CA LEU A 12 4.02 -13.75 1.82
C LEU A 12 3.82 -12.25 1.58
N GLU A 13 3.37 -11.51 2.59
CA GLU A 13 3.22 -10.04 2.52
C GLU A 13 4.55 -9.36 2.20
N ALA A 14 5.65 -9.85 2.76
CA ALA A 14 6.98 -9.31 2.49
C ALA A 14 7.45 -9.65 1.07
N ILE A 15 7.16 -10.87 0.60
CA ILE A 15 7.46 -11.29 -0.78
C ILE A 15 6.69 -10.43 -1.78
N TYR A 16 5.40 -10.17 -1.55
CA TYR A 16 4.59 -9.32 -2.41
C TYR A 16 5.06 -7.86 -2.38
N GLY A 17 5.38 -7.32 -1.21
CA GLY A 17 5.91 -5.98 -1.07
C GLY A 17 7.23 -5.79 -1.84
N ALA A 18 8.17 -6.73 -1.68
CA ALA A 18 9.42 -6.70 -2.43
C ALA A 18 9.19 -6.88 -3.94
N ALA A 19 8.31 -7.80 -4.36
CA ALA A 19 7.97 -8.00 -5.77
C ALA A 19 7.42 -6.71 -6.40
N TYR A 20 6.52 -6.01 -5.70
CA TYR A 20 5.89 -4.79 -6.18
C TYR A 20 6.91 -3.70 -6.54
N VAL A 21 7.93 -3.49 -5.70
CA VAL A 21 8.99 -2.48 -5.92
C VAL A 21 9.76 -2.72 -7.23
N PHE A 22 9.84 -3.96 -7.70
CA PHE A 22 10.65 -4.33 -8.88
C PHE A 22 9.82 -4.50 -10.16
N LEU A 23 8.49 -4.33 -10.12
CA LEU A 23 7.62 -4.56 -11.29
C LEU A 23 7.94 -3.64 -12.48
N ASN A 24 8.54 -2.48 -12.25
CA ASN A 24 9.01 -1.60 -13.32
C ASN A 24 10.28 -2.12 -14.02
N ARG A 25 11.12 -2.91 -13.34
CA ARG A 25 12.43 -3.37 -13.84
C ARG A 25 12.43 -4.83 -14.29
N ALA A 26 11.58 -5.66 -13.70
CA ALA A 26 11.52 -7.09 -14.00
C ALA A 26 10.08 -7.63 -13.97
N TYR A 27 9.83 -8.66 -14.77
CA TYR A 27 8.71 -9.56 -14.55
C TYR A 27 9.08 -10.49 -13.39
N ILE A 28 8.17 -10.59 -12.43
CA ILE A 28 8.33 -11.41 -11.23
C ILE A 28 7.32 -12.56 -11.31
N PHE A 29 7.80 -13.79 -11.21
CA PHE A 29 6.95 -14.97 -11.10
C PHE A 29 7.17 -15.60 -9.74
N LEU A 30 6.08 -15.94 -9.07
CA LEU A 30 6.08 -16.59 -7.77
C LEU A 30 5.44 -17.97 -7.94
N ASP A 31 6.11 -18.98 -7.42
CA ASP A 31 5.64 -20.36 -7.46
C ASP A 31 5.96 -21.05 -6.13
N GLU A 32 5.20 -22.08 -5.76
CA GLU A 32 5.53 -22.90 -4.60
C GLU A 32 6.50 -24.00 -5.03
N LYS A 33 7.73 -23.95 -4.51
CA LYS A 33 8.72 -24.99 -4.84
C LYS A 33 8.42 -26.29 -4.08
N LYS A 34 8.03 -26.13 -2.82
CA LYS A 34 7.55 -27.16 -1.90
C LYS A 34 6.92 -26.47 -0.71
N LYS A 35 6.24 -27.24 0.15
CA LYS A 35 5.58 -26.72 1.36
C LYS A 35 6.48 -25.80 2.17
N GLY A 36 6.11 -24.53 2.26
CA GLY A 36 6.82 -23.52 3.04
C GLY A 36 8.01 -22.85 2.34
N GLU A 37 8.23 -23.10 1.05
CA GLU A 37 9.25 -22.44 0.24
C GLU A 37 8.67 -21.89 -1.07
N ILE A 38 8.98 -20.62 -1.35
CA ILE A 38 8.58 -19.93 -2.57
C ILE A 38 9.76 -19.83 -3.52
N LEU A 39 9.55 -20.23 -4.78
CA LEU A 39 10.43 -19.97 -5.90
C LEU A 39 10.06 -18.61 -6.52
N ILE A 40 11.03 -17.73 -6.61
CA ILE A 40 10.91 -16.40 -7.19
C ILE A 40 11.77 -16.35 -8.44
N THR A 41 11.14 -16.09 -9.59
CA THR A 41 11.85 -15.89 -10.85
C THR A 41 11.85 -14.41 -11.21
N LEU A 42 13.05 -13.83 -11.30
CA LEU A 42 13.28 -12.47 -11.80
C LEU A 42 13.68 -12.54 -13.27
N LYS A 43 12.83 -11.99 -14.15
CA LYS A 43 13.13 -11.83 -15.58
C LYS A 43 13.21 -10.33 -15.89
N PRO A 44 14.42 -9.77 -16.14
CA PRO A 44 14.55 -8.35 -16.42
C PRO A 44 13.78 -7.98 -17.70
N LYS A 45 13.16 -6.79 -17.71
CA LYS A 45 12.41 -6.29 -18.87
C LYS A 45 13.33 -5.86 -20.00
N GLU A 46 14.51 -5.37 -19.65
CA GLU A 46 15.56 -4.97 -20.59
C GLU A 46 16.69 -6.00 -20.63
N LYS A 47 17.46 -5.99 -21.72
CA LYS A 47 18.68 -6.80 -21.79
C LYS A 47 19.66 -6.32 -20.72
N MET A 48 20.10 -7.25 -19.90
CA MET A 48 20.93 -6.97 -18.74
C MET A 48 22.09 -7.97 -18.72
N ALA A 49 23.31 -7.49 -18.49
CA ALA A 49 24.46 -8.38 -18.34
C ALA A 49 24.35 -9.19 -17.04
N ASP A 50 24.99 -10.35 -16.98
CA ASP A 50 24.93 -11.24 -15.81
C ASP A 50 25.31 -10.56 -14.50
N LYS A 51 26.32 -9.68 -14.52
CA LYS A 51 26.73 -8.91 -13.34
C LYS A 51 25.62 -7.99 -12.84
N GLN A 52 24.92 -7.33 -13.75
CA GLN A 52 23.78 -6.45 -13.41
C GLN A 52 22.59 -7.27 -12.92
N LEU A 53 22.31 -8.44 -13.52
CA LEU A 53 21.22 -9.32 -13.07
C LEU A 53 21.49 -9.90 -11.66
N LYS A 54 22.76 -10.20 -11.34
CA LYS A 54 23.18 -10.56 -9.98
C LYS A 54 23.01 -9.39 -9.00
N ALA A 55 23.37 -8.17 -9.39
CA ALA A 55 23.15 -6.98 -8.57
C ALA A 55 21.66 -6.74 -8.30
N LEU A 56 20.81 -6.82 -9.34
CA LEU A 56 19.35 -6.75 -9.22
C LEU A 56 18.80 -7.81 -8.25
N SER A 57 19.31 -9.03 -8.34
CA SER A 57 18.96 -10.11 -7.41
C SER A 57 19.38 -9.79 -5.97
N GLY A 58 20.53 -9.15 -5.77
CA GLY A 58 20.99 -8.71 -4.44
C GLY A 58 20.11 -7.61 -3.86
N GLU A 59 19.77 -6.61 -4.66
CA GLU A 59 18.81 -5.56 -4.29
C GLU A 59 17.46 -6.16 -3.89
N PHE A 60 16.98 -7.16 -4.63
CA PHE A 60 15.73 -7.86 -4.31
C PHE A 60 15.78 -8.57 -2.95
N HIS A 61 16.91 -9.18 -2.58
CA HIS A 61 17.08 -9.80 -1.25
C HIS A 61 17.06 -8.76 -0.13
N ASN A 62 17.67 -7.60 -0.34
CA ASN A 62 17.65 -6.53 0.65
C ASN A 62 16.21 -6.02 0.85
N GLU A 63 15.43 -5.90 -0.23
CA GLU A 63 14.03 -5.48 -0.09
C GLU A 63 13.14 -6.54 0.56
N LEU A 64 13.40 -7.83 0.32
CA LEU A 64 12.73 -8.89 1.07
C LEU A 64 12.95 -8.73 2.59
N LEU A 65 14.19 -8.46 3.02
CA LEU A 65 14.52 -8.23 4.42
C LEU A 65 13.83 -6.97 4.97
N ASN A 66 13.87 -5.87 4.22
CA ASN A 66 13.24 -4.60 4.59
C ASN A 66 11.73 -4.79 4.82
N TYR A 67 11.04 -5.45 3.89
CA TYR A 67 9.61 -5.72 4.01
C TYR A 67 9.29 -6.72 5.12
N SER A 68 10.11 -7.74 5.35
CA SER A 68 9.94 -8.67 6.49
C SER A 68 10.00 -7.91 7.82
N LEU A 69 11.00 -7.04 7.99
CA LEU A 69 11.14 -6.24 9.21
C LEU A 69 9.97 -5.26 9.37
N ARG A 70 9.57 -4.57 8.30
CA ARG A 70 8.42 -3.66 8.32
C ARG A 70 7.13 -4.38 8.68
N ASN A 71 6.90 -5.57 8.13
CA ASN A 71 5.75 -6.38 8.48
C ASN A 71 5.78 -6.74 9.97
N GLN A 72 6.92 -7.22 10.48
CA GLN A 72 7.07 -7.57 11.89
C GLN A 72 6.82 -6.38 12.83
N ILE A 73 7.41 -5.21 12.54
CA ILE A 73 7.18 -3.97 13.31
C ILE A 73 5.70 -3.57 13.24
N SER A 74 5.09 -3.66 12.05
CA SER A 74 3.67 -3.36 11.86
C SER A 74 2.79 -4.26 12.73
N GLN A 75 3.03 -5.57 12.74
CA GLN A 75 2.27 -6.52 13.55
C GLN A 75 2.50 -6.28 15.06
N ASN A 76 3.75 -6.12 15.49
CA ASN A 76 4.09 -5.91 16.89
C ASN A 76 3.46 -4.63 17.47
N ASN A 77 3.41 -3.57 16.65
CA ASN A 77 2.89 -2.27 17.08
C ASN A 77 1.40 -2.07 16.76
N ARG A 78 0.69 -3.10 16.29
CA ARG A 78 -0.72 -2.99 15.86
C ARG A 78 -1.62 -2.42 16.96
N LYS A 79 -1.60 -3.03 18.15
CA LYS A 79 -2.43 -2.61 19.29
C LYS A 79 -2.14 -1.17 19.73
N LEU A 80 -0.86 -0.78 19.71
CA LEU A 80 -0.47 0.58 20.06
C LEU A 80 -1.01 1.60 19.04
N ARG A 81 -0.93 1.30 17.73
CA ARG A 81 -1.52 2.15 16.70
C ARG A 81 -3.04 2.25 16.84
N GLU A 82 -3.71 1.12 17.07
CA GLU A 82 -5.17 1.08 17.30
C GLU A 82 -5.54 1.92 18.53
N TYR A 83 -4.79 1.82 19.63
CA TYR A 83 -5.00 2.64 20.83
C TYR A 83 -4.81 4.13 20.57
N ILE A 84 -3.71 4.53 19.92
CA ILE A 84 -3.42 5.94 19.60
C ILE A 84 -4.53 6.53 18.72
N VAL A 85 -4.94 5.81 17.67
CA VAL A 85 -6.02 6.26 16.76
C VAL A 85 -7.34 6.37 17.52
N SER A 86 -7.67 5.40 18.37
CA SER A 86 -8.90 5.44 19.17
C SER A 86 -8.90 6.63 20.13
N ARG A 87 -7.78 6.90 20.80
CA ARG A 87 -7.64 8.07 21.69
C ARG A 87 -7.73 9.39 20.93
N ALA A 88 -7.13 9.48 19.76
CA ALA A 88 -7.21 10.68 18.91
C ALA A 88 -8.66 10.93 18.45
N LEU A 89 -9.37 9.88 18.02
CA LEU A 89 -10.77 9.99 17.60
C LEU A 89 -11.69 10.44 18.76
N ILE A 90 -11.53 9.85 19.95
CA ILE A 90 -12.30 10.26 21.14
C ILE A 90 -11.97 11.70 21.55
N GLY A 91 -10.69 12.10 21.46
CA GLY A 91 -10.27 13.47 21.75
C GLY A 91 -10.90 14.48 20.80
N ALA A 92 -10.90 14.20 19.49
CA ALA A 92 -11.49 15.06 18.48
C ALA A 92 -13.02 15.19 18.62
N LEU A 93 -13.71 14.14 19.07
CA LEU A 93 -15.15 14.21 19.34
C LEU A 93 -15.46 15.17 20.50
N LYS A 94 -14.65 15.16 21.56
CA LYS A 94 -14.89 15.99 22.76
C LYS A 94 -14.69 17.49 22.54
N GLU A 95 -13.95 17.91 21.50
CA GLU A 95 -13.85 19.33 21.14
C GLU A 95 -15.15 19.85 20.49
N ASN A 96 -16.05 18.96 20.02
CA ASN A 96 -17.35 19.32 19.46
C ASN A 96 -18.52 19.26 20.48
N ASP A 97 -18.28 18.77 21.70
CA ASP A 97 -19.35 18.54 22.69
C ASP A 97 -19.54 19.71 23.66
N GLY A 98 -18.87 20.85 23.43
CA GLY A 98 -18.80 21.99 24.36
C GLY A 98 -19.04 23.38 23.77
N GLU A 99 -19.26 23.49 22.46
CA GLU A 99 -19.92 24.65 21.86
C GLU A 99 -21.30 24.16 21.44
N ASP A 100 -22.36 24.78 21.97
CA ASP A 100 -23.66 24.74 21.32
C ASP A 100 -23.44 25.28 19.91
N ILE A 101 -23.16 24.38 18.95
CA ILE A 101 -23.33 24.69 17.54
C ILE A 101 -24.84 24.84 17.42
N GLU A 102 -25.34 26.05 17.62
CA GLU A 102 -26.54 26.48 16.91
C GLU A 102 -26.19 26.25 15.44
N GLU A 103 -26.55 25.07 14.93
CA GLU A 103 -26.58 24.84 13.50
C GLU A 103 -27.57 25.88 12.98
N GLU A 104 -27.06 27.03 12.53
CA GLU A 104 -27.73 27.82 11.53
C GLU A 104 -27.86 26.86 10.34
N ILE A 105 -29.00 26.14 10.31
CA ILE A 105 -29.41 25.38 9.15
C ILE A 105 -29.63 26.44 8.09
N GLU A 106 -28.59 26.71 7.32
CA GLU A 106 -28.66 27.56 6.15
C GLU A 106 -29.65 26.88 5.20
N GLU A 107 -30.87 27.42 5.14
CA GLU A 107 -31.94 26.90 4.30
C GLU A 107 -31.39 26.76 2.88
N TRP A 108 -31.46 25.55 2.31
CA TRP A 108 -30.85 25.24 1.02
C TRP A 108 -31.32 26.24 -0.04
N GLN A 109 -30.46 27.20 -0.42
CA GLN A 109 -30.80 28.29 -1.36
C GLN A 109 -30.87 27.83 -2.82
N GLY A 110 -30.71 26.53 -3.08
CA GLY A 110 -30.65 25.97 -4.43
C GLY A 110 -29.22 25.62 -4.87
N ASP A 111 -29.09 25.29 -6.15
CA ASP A 111 -27.80 24.99 -6.80
C ASP A 111 -27.21 26.24 -7.47
N ASP A 112 -26.92 27.28 -6.69
CA ASP A 112 -26.38 28.56 -7.18
C ASP A 112 -25.09 28.39 -8.01
N LEU A 113 -24.27 27.39 -7.64
CA LEU A 113 -23.01 27.08 -8.32
C LEU A 113 -23.18 26.15 -9.54
N GLY A 114 -24.39 25.66 -9.79
CA GLY A 114 -24.67 24.74 -10.90
C GLY A 114 -23.84 23.46 -10.83
N ILE A 115 -23.52 22.99 -9.62
CA ILE A 115 -22.72 21.78 -9.37
C ILE A 115 -23.59 20.51 -9.30
N SER A 116 -24.90 20.68 -9.10
CA SER A 116 -25.88 19.58 -9.10
C SER A 116 -26.23 19.12 -10.52
N VAL A 117 -25.79 19.86 -11.55
CA VAL A 117 -25.92 19.46 -12.95
C VAL A 117 -24.78 18.51 -13.33
N PRO A 118 -25.07 17.29 -13.82
CA PRO A 118 -24.05 16.37 -14.30
C PRO A 118 -23.11 17.01 -15.32
N TRP A 119 -21.81 16.75 -15.18
CA TRP A 119 -20.74 17.37 -15.98
C TRP A 119 -20.98 17.27 -17.49
N GLU A 120 -21.51 16.13 -17.96
CA GLU A 120 -21.86 15.89 -19.36
C GLU A 120 -22.94 16.83 -19.91
N LYS A 121 -23.89 17.25 -19.07
CA LYS A 121 -24.94 18.22 -19.44
C LYS A 121 -24.40 19.64 -19.42
N LYS A 122 -23.51 19.99 -18.48
CA LYS A 122 -22.93 21.34 -18.32
C LYS A 122 -22.02 21.73 -19.49
N PHE A 123 -21.31 20.77 -20.09
CA PHE A 123 -20.30 21.03 -21.14
C PHE A 123 -20.63 20.41 -22.50
N LYS A 124 -21.89 20.07 -22.77
CA LYS A 124 -22.30 19.57 -24.09
C LYS A 124 -22.14 20.69 -25.12
N LYS A 125 -21.06 20.64 -25.90
CA LYS A 125 -20.85 21.56 -27.04
C LYS A 125 -21.98 21.35 -28.05
N LYS A 126 -22.63 22.45 -28.44
CA LYS A 126 -23.57 22.50 -29.58
C LYS A 126 -22.86 22.15 -30.87
#